data_AF-A0A968DTC9-F1
#
_entry.id   AF-A0A968DTC9-F1
#
_cell.length_a   1.000
_cell.length_b   1.000
_cell.length_c   1.000
_cell.angle_alpha   90.00
_cell.angle_beta   90.00
_cell.angle_gamma   90.00
#
_symmetry.space_group_name_H-M   'P 1'
#
loop_
_entity.id
_entity.type
_entity.pdbx_description
1 polymer ?
#
loop_
_entity_poly.entity_id
_entity_poly.type
_entity_poly.pdbx_seq_one_letter_code
_entity_poly.pdbx_strand_id
1 'polypeptide(L)'
;MNSFEQMTDKERLLNALQLKPVDRVPVAAVATGITVEMMRKTGIFWPEAHKYSSLLAGLAESIYTYTDTECIKLPFDMVVEVEALGAEINYRTVDTTPTEVGHLYDHVDDIDTP
;
A
#
# COMPACT_ATOMS: atom_id res chain seq x y z
N MET A 1 1.39 1.87 -39.30
CA MET A 1 1.36 2.02 -37.83
C MET A 1 1.93 0.75 -37.25
N ASN A 2 3.09 0.82 -36.61
CA ASN A 2 3.67 -0.36 -35.96
C ASN A 2 2.69 -0.79 -34.85
N SER A 3 2.28 -2.05 -34.90
CA SER A 3 1.59 -2.72 -33.81
C SER A 3 2.54 -2.74 -32.63
N PHE A 4 2.43 -1.80 -31.69
CA PHE A 4 3.08 -1.95 -30.40
C PHE A 4 2.45 -3.19 -29.75
N GLU A 5 3.28 -4.19 -29.47
CA GLU A 5 2.89 -5.37 -28.70
C GLU A 5 2.37 -4.88 -27.35
N GLN A 6 1.13 -5.24 -27.01
CA GLN A 6 0.46 -4.74 -25.81
C GLN A 6 1.21 -5.21 -24.57
N MET A 7 1.69 -4.29 -23.73
CA MET A 7 2.41 -4.65 -22.52
C MET A 7 1.44 -5.15 -21.45
N THR A 8 1.91 -6.06 -20.59
CA THR A 8 1.20 -6.33 -19.33
C THR A 8 1.31 -5.14 -18.37
N ASP A 9 0.40 -5.04 -17.42
CA ASP A 9 0.42 -4.00 -16.38
C ASP A 9 1.74 -3.96 -15.62
N LYS A 10 2.27 -5.14 -15.29
CA LYS A 10 3.58 -5.30 -14.65
C LYS A 10 4.72 -4.76 -15.53
N GLU A 11 4.77 -5.14 -16.79
CA GLU A 11 5.83 -4.69 -17.71
C GLU A 11 5.78 -3.18 -17.92
N ARG A 12 4.57 -2.64 -18.14
CA ARG A 12 4.34 -1.20 -18.35
C ARG A 12 4.81 -0.39 -17.14
N LEU A 13 4.40 -0.78 -15.94
CA LEU A 13 4.78 -0.08 -14.71
C LEU A 13 6.29 -0.13 -14.47
N LEU A 14 6.91 -1.32 -14.59
CA LEU A 14 8.34 -1.48 -14.36
C LEU A 14 9.19 -0.74 -15.41
N ASN A 15 8.77 -0.74 -16.67
CA ASN A 15 9.45 0.01 -17.73
C ASN A 15 9.34 1.52 -17.51
N ALA A 16 8.16 2.02 -17.12
CA ALA A 16 7.97 3.43 -16.80
C ALA A 16 8.89 3.90 -15.65
N LEU A 17 8.98 3.10 -14.56
CA LEU A 17 9.87 3.38 -13.44
C LEU A 17 11.36 3.36 -13.82
N GLN A 18 11.73 2.59 -14.83
CA GLN A 18 13.08 2.51 -15.37
C GLN A 18 13.35 3.49 -16.53
N LEU A 19 12.41 4.41 -16.81
CA LEU A 19 12.50 5.37 -17.91
C LEU A 19 12.69 4.71 -19.29
N LYS A 20 12.17 3.50 -19.47
CA LYS A 20 12.15 2.77 -20.75
C LYS A 20 10.89 3.14 -21.56
N PRO A 21 10.90 2.96 -22.89
CA PRO A 21 9.69 3.12 -23.70
C PRO A 21 8.54 2.23 -23.21
N VAL A 22 7.33 2.77 -23.22
CA VAL A 22 6.07 2.08 -22.85
C VAL A 22 5.01 2.28 -23.93
N ASP A 23 4.04 1.37 -23.99
CA ASP A 23 2.89 1.46 -24.91
C ASP A 23 1.91 2.59 -24.54
N ARG A 24 1.75 2.86 -23.24
CA ARG A 24 1.09 4.04 -22.66
C ARG A 24 1.60 4.31 -21.24
N VAL A 25 1.26 5.48 -20.69
CA VAL A 25 1.54 5.80 -19.28
C VAL A 25 0.75 4.83 -18.37
N PRO A 26 1.38 4.21 -17.35
CA PRO A 26 0.66 3.39 -16.38
C PRO A 26 -0.11 4.24 -15.36
N VAL A 27 -1.24 3.71 -14.89
CA VAL A 27 -2.08 4.21 -13.81
C VAL A 27 -1.86 3.30 -12.61
N ALA A 28 -1.06 3.77 -11.66
CA ALA A 28 -0.64 3.01 -10.49
C ALA A 28 -0.82 3.83 -9.20
N ALA A 29 -1.35 3.22 -8.15
CA ALA A 29 -1.41 3.77 -6.81
C ALA A 29 -0.19 3.30 -5.98
N VAL A 30 0.88 4.09 -5.97
CA VAL A 30 2.11 3.80 -5.22
C VAL A 30 2.01 4.16 -3.72
N ALA A 31 1.05 5.02 -3.37
CA ALA A 31 0.59 5.22 -2.00
C ALA A 31 -0.66 4.35 -1.74
N THR A 32 -1.21 4.39 -0.51
CA THR A 32 -2.48 3.71 -0.25
C THR A 32 -3.58 4.30 -1.13
N GLY A 33 -4.26 3.45 -1.90
CA GLY A 33 -5.41 3.80 -2.74
C GLY A 33 -6.72 3.16 -2.25
N ILE A 34 -6.70 2.53 -1.08
CA ILE A 34 -7.87 1.89 -0.50
C ILE A 34 -8.85 2.94 0.03
N THR A 35 -10.13 2.72 -0.28
CA THR A 35 -11.22 3.60 0.14
C THR A 35 -12.21 2.85 1.03
N VAL A 36 -12.98 3.58 1.84
CA VAL A 36 -14.08 3.00 2.64
C VAL A 36 -15.11 2.27 1.76
N GLU A 37 -15.31 2.70 0.52
CA GLU A 37 -16.21 2.01 -0.41
C GLU A 37 -15.67 0.64 -0.83
N MET A 38 -14.36 0.52 -1.03
CA MET A 38 -13.72 -0.78 -1.28
C MET A 38 -13.84 -1.71 -0.06
N MET A 39 -13.72 -1.17 1.15
CA MET A 39 -13.93 -1.94 2.38
C MET A 39 -15.37 -2.46 2.47
N ARG A 40 -16.36 -1.62 2.16
CA ARG A 40 -17.78 -2.03 2.12
C ARG A 40 -18.04 -3.13 1.11
N LYS A 41 -17.47 -3.02 -0.09
CA LYS A 41 -17.65 -4.01 -1.17
C LYS A 41 -17.00 -5.36 -0.85
N THR A 42 -15.88 -5.37 -0.15
CA THR A 42 -15.16 -6.60 0.25
C THR A 42 -15.66 -7.18 1.58
N GLY A 43 -16.28 -6.36 2.43
CA GLY A 43 -16.57 -6.72 3.82
C GLY A 43 -15.33 -6.75 4.71
N ILE A 44 -14.19 -6.23 4.25
CA ILE A 44 -12.93 -6.20 4.97
C ILE A 44 -12.62 -4.76 5.35
N PHE A 45 -12.48 -4.50 6.65
CA PHE A 45 -12.36 -3.15 7.20
C PHE A 45 -11.03 -2.95 7.93
N TRP A 46 -10.65 -1.68 8.07
CA TRP A 46 -9.70 -1.26 9.10
C TRP A 46 -10.42 -1.19 10.46
N PRO A 47 -9.74 -1.53 11.57
CA PRO A 47 -8.30 -1.81 11.68
C PRO A 47 -7.88 -3.27 11.41
N GLU A 48 -8.81 -4.21 11.26
CA GLU A 48 -8.51 -5.64 11.16
C GLU A 48 -7.60 -5.98 9.97
N ALA A 49 -7.78 -5.30 8.83
CA ALA A 49 -6.95 -5.51 7.65
C ALA A 49 -5.47 -5.11 7.84
N HIS A 50 -5.13 -4.30 8.86
CA HIS A 50 -3.73 -4.02 9.20
C HIS A 50 -3.07 -5.16 9.97
N LYS A 51 -3.86 -6.02 10.63
CA LYS A 51 -3.37 -7.02 11.59
C LYS A 51 -3.25 -8.43 11.01
N TYR A 52 -4.05 -8.73 9.99
CA TYR A 52 -4.17 -10.09 9.45
C TYR A 52 -3.83 -10.13 7.97
N SER A 53 -2.84 -10.94 7.60
CA SER A 53 -2.32 -11.04 6.22
C SER A 53 -3.37 -11.43 5.18
N SER A 54 -4.31 -12.31 5.54
CA SER A 54 -5.41 -12.70 4.66
C SER A 54 -6.38 -11.56 4.37
N LEU A 55 -6.69 -10.74 5.38
CA LEU A 55 -7.53 -9.55 5.24
C LEU A 55 -6.80 -8.45 4.48
N LEU A 56 -5.50 -8.25 4.77
CA LEU A 56 -4.63 -7.32 4.05
C LEU A 56 -4.63 -7.62 2.55
N ALA A 57 -4.35 -8.88 2.18
CA ALA A 57 -4.29 -9.30 0.79
C ALA A 57 -5.66 -9.14 0.09
N GLY A 58 -6.75 -9.58 0.73
CA GLY A 58 -8.09 -9.48 0.17
C GLY A 58 -8.56 -8.03 -0.03
N LEU A 59 -8.24 -7.13 0.90
CA LEU A 59 -8.56 -5.71 0.75
C LEU A 59 -7.64 -5.03 -0.28
N ALA A 60 -6.36 -5.39 -0.33
CA ALA A 60 -5.40 -4.81 -1.28
C ALA A 60 -5.74 -5.14 -2.74
N GLU A 61 -6.25 -6.36 -3.02
CA GLU A 61 -6.71 -6.75 -4.36
C GLU A 61 -7.83 -5.87 -4.90
N SER A 62 -8.69 -5.36 -4.01
CA SER A 62 -9.92 -4.63 -4.37
C SER A 62 -9.68 -3.41 -5.28
N ILE A 63 -8.51 -2.77 -5.17
CA ILE A 63 -8.17 -1.62 -6.03
C ILE A 63 -8.03 -2.04 -7.50
N TYR A 64 -7.43 -3.20 -7.76
CA TYR A 64 -7.34 -3.76 -9.09
C TYR A 64 -8.73 -4.20 -9.56
N THR A 65 -9.44 -4.98 -8.72
CA THR A 65 -10.76 -5.53 -9.06
C THR A 65 -11.81 -4.46 -9.40
N TYR A 66 -11.79 -3.30 -8.74
CA TYR A 66 -12.83 -2.29 -8.90
C TYR A 66 -12.44 -1.10 -9.76
N THR A 67 -11.16 -0.91 -10.09
CA THR A 67 -10.72 0.28 -10.83
C THR A 67 -9.70 0.00 -11.93
N ASP A 68 -9.30 -1.26 -12.15
CA ASP A 68 -8.23 -1.65 -13.07
C ASP A 68 -6.91 -0.88 -12.82
N THR A 69 -6.64 -0.51 -11.56
CA THR A 69 -5.35 0.12 -11.19
C THR A 69 -4.24 -0.91 -11.38
N GLU A 70 -3.21 -0.54 -12.14
CA GLU A 70 -2.18 -1.44 -12.67
C GLU A 70 -1.12 -1.86 -11.61
N CYS A 71 -1.45 -1.71 -10.33
CA CYS A 71 -0.65 -2.20 -9.22
C CYS A 71 -1.51 -2.44 -7.97
N ILE A 72 -1.03 -3.37 -7.14
CA ILE A 72 -1.52 -3.58 -5.78
C ILE A 72 -0.40 -3.17 -4.82
N LYS A 73 -0.70 -2.22 -3.92
CA LYS A 73 0.24 -1.74 -2.90
C LYS A 73 -0.22 -2.20 -1.52
N LEU A 74 0.70 -2.73 -0.73
CA LEU A 74 0.54 -3.08 0.68
C LEU A 74 1.82 -2.69 1.46
N PRO A 75 1.76 -2.41 2.77
CA PRO A 75 0.55 -2.27 3.60
C PRO A 75 -0.20 -0.96 3.33
N PHE A 76 -1.18 -0.60 4.15
CA PHE A 76 -1.96 0.64 3.99
C PHE A 76 -1.45 1.82 4.83
N ASP A 77 -0.45 1.59 5.68
CA ASP A 77 0.12 2.57 6.61
C ASP A 77 1.65 2.69 6.44
N MET A 78 2.25 3.44 7.37
CA MET A 78 3.69 3.74 7.42
C MET A 78 4.28 3.43 8.81
N VAL A 79 3.62 2.58 9.62
CA VAL A 79 4.01 2.36 11.02
C VAL A 79 4.49 0.94 11.32
N VAL A 80 4.49 0.03 10.34
CA VAL A 80 4.96 -1.35 10.52
C VAL A 80 6.39 -1.40 11.04
N GLU A 81 7.29 -0.58 10.49
CA GLU A 81 8.70 -0.57 10.89
C GLU A 81 8.88 -0.06 12.32
N VAL A 82 8.17 1.01 12.71
CA VAL A 82 8.27 1.55 14.08
C VAL A 82 7.58 0.65 15.09
N GLU A 83 6.50 -0.05 14.72
CA GLU A 83 5.88 -1.09 15.55
C GLU A 83 6.87 -2.23 15.81
N ALA A 84 7.58 -2.69 14.77
CA ALA A 84 8.60 -3.73 14.89
C ALA A 84 9.77 -3.31 15.78
N LEU A 85 10.09 -2.00 15.83
CA LEU A 85 11.08 -1.44 16.75
C LEU A 85 10.57 -1.28 18.19
N GLY A 86 9.27 -1.47 18.44
CA GLY A 86 8.67 -1.42 19.78
C GLY A 86 7.82 -0.18 20.07
N ALA A 87 7.54 0.67 19.07
CA ALA A 87 6.62 1.79 19.25
C ALA A 87 5.18 1.29 19.49
N GLU A 88 4.47 1.96 20.40
CA GLU A 88 3.04 1.73 20.57
C GLU A 88 2.26 2.31 19.39
N ILE A 89 1.36 1.51 18.80
CA ILE A 89 0.56 1.90 17.63
C ILE A 89 -0.90 2.13 18.02
N ASN A 90 -1.41 3.29 17.65
CA ASN A 90 -2.83 3.55 17.61
C ASN A 90 -3.37 3.20 16.22
N TYR A 91 -4.14 2.12 16.12
CA TYR A 91 -4.72 1.61 14.87
C TYR A 91 -5.90 2.43 14.33
N ARG A 92 -6.32 3.48 15.06
CA ARG A 92 -7.36 4.44 14.66
C ARG A 92 -8.68 3.77 14.24
N THR A 93 -9.37 4.36 13.26
CA THR A 93 -10.76 4.05 12.86
C THR A 93 -10.82 3.57 11.41
N VAL A 94 -12.01 3.21 10.95
CA VAL A 94 -12.25 2.68 9.60
C VAL A 94 -11.75 3.58 8.45
N ASP A 95 -11.62 4.88 8.69
CA ASP A 95 -11.28 5.91 7.70
C ASP A 95 -9.98 6.65 8.02
N THR A 96 -9.25 6.22 9.05
CA THR A 96 -8.01 6.87 9.49
C THR A 96 -6.93 5.80 9.67
N THR A 97 -5.76 6.00 9.07
CA THR A 97 -4.67 5.01 9.12
C THR A 97 -4.00 4.96 10.50
N PRO A 98 -3.36 3.83 10.86
CA PRO A 98 -2.52 3.72 12.03
C PRO A 98 -1.48 4.83 12.17
N THR A 99 -1.19 5.20 13.42
CA THR A 99 -0.15 6.17 13.79
C THR A 99 0.58 5.68 15.03
N GLU A 100 1.87 5.93 15.14
CA GLU A 100 2.59 5.82 16.41
C GLU A 100 1.97 6.75 17.47
N VAL A 101 1.95 6.31 18.72
CA VAL A 101 1.45 7.11 19.85
C VAL A 101 2.44 8.22 20.22
N GLY A 102 3.73 8.00 19.95
CA GLY A 102 4.80 8.95 20.19
C GLY A 102 6.12 8.45 19.62
N HIS A 103 7.18 9.24 19.84
CA HIS A 103 8.53 8.87 19.42
C HIS A 103 9.09 7.80 20.36
N LEU A 104 9.76 6.79 19.78
CA LEU A 104 10.43 5.75 20.54
C LEU A 104 11.76 6.25 21.15
N TYR A 105 12.40 7.21 20.48
CA TYR A 105 13.69 7.78 20.84
C TYR A 105 13.62 9.30 20.77
N ASP A 106 14.27 9.99 21.73
CA ASP A 106 14.31 11.45 21.78
C ASP A 106 15.44 12.03 20.90
N HIS A 107 16.52 11.26 20.71
CA HIS A 107 17.66 11.62 19.87
C HIS A 107 18.12 10.46 18.98
N VAL A 108 18.77 10.76 17.86
CA VAL A 108 19.28 9.73 16.92
C VAL A 108 20.33 8.82 17.56
N ASP A 109 21.08 9.34 18.54
CA ASP A 109 22.12 8.59 19.26
C ASP A 109 21.52 7.53 20.21
N ASP A 110 20.23 7.61 20.51
CA ASP A 110 19.54 6.64 21.38
C ASP A 110 19.05 5.40 20.62
N ILE A 111 19.16 5.41 19.28
CA ILE A 111 18.71 4.31 18.43
C ILE A 111 19.73 3.16 18.52
N ASP A 112 19.33 2.06 19.16
CA ASP A 112 20.08 0.81 19.19
C ASP A 112 19.53 -0.16 18.14
N THR A 113 20.11 -0.15 16.94
CA THR A 113 19.79 -1.12 15.88
C THR A 113 20.78 -2.29 15.88
N PRO A 114 20.32 -3.55 15.71
CA PRO A 114 21.20 -4.72 15.59
C PRO A 114 22.19 -4.66 14.42
#